data_AF-A0A179F850-F1
#
_entry.id   AF-A0A179F850-F1
#
_cell.length_a   1.000
_cell.length_b   1.000
_cell.length_c   1.000
_cell.angle_alpha   90.00
_cell.angle_beta   90.00
_cell.angle_gamma   90.00
#
_symmetry.space_group_name_H-M   'P 1'
#
loop_
_entity.id
_entity.type
_entity.pdbx_description
1 polymer ?
#
loop_
_entity_poly.entity_id
_entity_poly.type
_entity_poly.pdbx_seq_one_letter_code
_entity_poly.pdbx_strand_id
1 'polypeptide(L)'
;MPPLHGDPNSDSTPLPILNDAIMGNIRDPLQRLHKQELPPWYQDIEEAIVKLVQLGTKISRHSEAVEARRKLKAIADATPPLDSVRSVINTQLIRNTRDCVGLRLDCGHLSLFLASVDGWLRSCEEFILKQPSIRTSSNISAFEDAYQELIAAAAPHTASESYVPDDLLGLFDNLGLIKGHGS
;
A
#
# COMPACT_ATOMS: atom_id res chain seq x y z
N MET A 1 -29.89 34.51 -10.83
CA MET A 1 -28.44 34.27 -10.61
C MET A 1 -28.31 33.36 -9.40
N PRO A 2 -27.47 32.31 -9.46
CA PRO A 2 -27.32 31.32 -8.39
C PRO A 2 -26.37 31.82 -7.30
N PRO A 3 -26.39 31.26 -6.08
CA PRO A 3 -25.20 31.16 -5.25
C PRO A 3 -24.52 29.81 -5.52
N LEU A 4 -23.28 29.91 -6.00
CA LEU A 4 -22.25 28.88 -5.98
C LEU A 4 -21.77 28.69 -4.54
N HIS A 5 -22.29 27.69 -3.84
CA HIS A 5 -21.60 27.12 -2.68
C HIS A 5 -21.49 25.62 -2.91
N GLY A 6 -20.43 25.25 -3.63
CA GLY A 6 -19.84 23.94 -3.46
C GLY A 6 -19.24 23.90 -2.07
N ASP A 7 -19.81 23.08 -1.20
CA ASP A 7 -19.17 22.67 0.03
C ASP A 7 -17.92 21.85 -0.34
N PRO A 8 -16.69 22.27 0.00
CA PRO A 8 -15.50 21.45 -0.19
C PRO A 8 -15.37 20.33 0.87
N ASN A 9 -16.44 20.07 1.64
CA ASN A 9 -16.42 19.19 2.81
C ASN A 9 -17.04 17.80 2.59
N SER A 10 -17.49 17.48 1.39
CA SER A 10 -17.94 16.12 1.07
C SER A 10 -16.79 15.34 0.43
N ASP A 11 -15.97 14.67 1.24
CA ASP A 11 -15.18 13.49 0.81
C ASP A 11 -14.51 12.85 2.04
N SER A 12 -15.31 12.53 3.06
CA SER A 12 -14.84 11.63 4.13
C SER A 12 -15.08 10.19 3.68
N THR A 13 -14.20 9.66 2.83
CA THR A 13 -14.15 8.21 2.63
C THR A 13 -14.00 7.58 4.02
N PRO A 14 -14.86 6.61 4.42
CA PRO A 14 -14.79 6.04 5.75
C PRO A 14 -13.43 5.38 5.95
N LEU A 15 -12.58 5.99 6.76
CA LEU A 15 -11.21 5.56 7.03
C LEU A 15 -11.04 4.07 7.41
N PRO A 16 -12.00 3.41 8.11
CA PRO A 16 -11.93 1.96 8.34
C PRO A 16 -12.03 1.13 7.05
N ILE A 17 -12.88 1.55 6.11
CA ILE A 17 -13.07 0.88 4.81
C ILE A 17 -11.81 0.99 3.95
N LEU A 18 -11.05 2.09 4.13
CA LEU A 18 -9.79 2.30 3.43
C LEU A 18 -8.69 1.34 3.85
N ASN A 19 -8.63 0.93 5.11
CA ASN A 19 -7.62 -0.04 5.56
C ASN A 19 -7.82 -1.39 4.86
N ASP A 20 -9.05 -1.91 4.87
CA ASP A 20 -9.38 -3.17 4.21
C ASP A 20 -9.17 -3.10 2.70
N ALA A 21 -9.50 -1.94 2.09
CA ALA A 21 -9.23 -1.70 0.68
C ALA A 21 -7.72 -1.71 0.39
N ILE A 22 -6.88 -1.06 1.20
CA ILE A 22 -5.42 -1.06 1.04
C ILE A 22 -4.88 -2.49 1.15
N MET A 23 -5.29 -3.23 2.17
CA MET A 23 -4.84 -4.61 2.36
C MET A 23 -5.31 -5.53 1.22
N GLY A 24 -6.55 -5.36 0.73
CA GLY A 24 -7.06 -6.08 -0.44
C GLY A 24 -6.25 -5.79 -1.71
N ASN A 25 -5.88 -4.53 -1.95
CA ASN A 25 -5.07 -4.16 -3.12
C ASN A 25 -3.62 -4.66 -3.05
N ILE A 26 -3.12 -5.04 -1.87
CA ILE A 26 -1.84 -5.75 -1.72
C ILE A 26 -2.04 -7.27 -1.90
N ARG A 27 -3.02 -7.83 -1.18
CA ARG A 27 -3.27 -9.28 -1.11
C ARG A 27 -3.70 -9.86 -2.44
N ASP A 28 -4.63 -9.20 -3.12
CA ASP A 28 -5.29 -9.75 -4.30
C ASP A 28 -4.33 -9.92 -5.48
N PRO A 29 -3.48 -8.93 -5.86
CA PRO A 29 -2.46 -9.15 -6.88
C PRO A 29 -1.45 -10.20 -6.47
N LEU A 30 -1.05 -10.20 -5.19
CA LEU A 30 -0.07 -11.14 -4.65
C LEU A 30 -0.55 -12.60 -4.76
N GLN A 31 -1.81 -12.87 -4.40
CA GLN A 31 -2.45 -14.16 -4.57
C GLN A 31 -2.45 -14.61 -6.03
N ARG A 32 -2.80 -13.72 -6.95
CA ARG A 32 -2.86 -14.07 -8.38
C ARG A 32 -1.49 -14.38 -8.96
N LEU A 33 -0.45 -13.68 -8.55
CA LEU A 33 0.93 -13.98 -8.91
C LEU A 33 1.37 -15.37 -8.39
N HIS A 34 0.79 -15.83 -7.27
CA HIS A 34 1.11 -17.09 -6.61
C HIS A 34 0.02 -18.15 -6.78
N LYS A 35 -0.61 -18.23 -7.97
CA LYS A 35 -1.58 -19.28 -8.32
C LYS A 35 -2.80 -19.35 -7.38
N GLN A 36 -3.30 -18.20 -6.93
CA GLN A 36 -4.44 -18.04 -6.00
C GLN A 36 -4.14 -18.44 -4.54
N GLU A 37 -2.87 -18.63 -4.19
CA GLU A 37 -2.43 -18.81 -2.81
C GLU A 37 -1.56 -17.63 -2.40
N LEU A 38 -1.54 -17.30 -1.11
CA LEU A 38 -0.58 -16.33 -0.60
C LEU A 38 0.79 -16.99 -0.44
N PRO A 39 1.89 -16.25 -0.67
CA PRO A 39 3.21 -16.74 -0.31
C PRO A 39 3.27 -17.12 1.17
N PRO A 40 3.97 -18.20 1.54
CA PRO A 40 4.07 -18.63 2.94
C PRO A 40 4.61 -17.54 3.88
N TRP A 41 5.50 -16.69 3.37
CA TRP A 41 6.09 -15.58 4.11
C TRP A 41 5.14 -14.39 4.32
N TYR A 42 4.03 -14.30 3.58
CA TYR A 42 3.16 -13.12 3.63
C TYR A 42 2.50 -12.96 4.99
N GLN A 43 2.10 -14.07 5.59
CA GLN A 43 1.45 -14.07 6.90
C GLN A 43 2.36 -13.53 8.01
N ASP A 44 3.68 -13.71 7.86
CA ASP A 44 4.67 -13.22 8.82
C ASP A 44 4.81 -11.70 8.78
N ILE A 45 4.68 -11.09 7.60
CA ILE A 45 4.83 -9.64 7.42
C ILE A 45 3.50 -8.88 7.47
N GLU A 46 2.37 -9.56 7.29
CA GLU A 46 1.04 -8.96 7.18
C GLU A 46 0.67 -8.15 8.43
N GLU A 47 0.97 -8.64 9.63
CA GLU A 47 0.65 -7.94 10.88
C GLU A 47 1.34 -6.57 10.94
N ALA A 48 2.61 -6.49 10.54
CA ALA A 48 3.37 -5.24 10.54
C ALA A 48 2.84 -4.26 9.48
N ILE A 49 2.47 -4.75 8.29
CA ILE A 49 1.83 -3.92 7.25
C ILE A 49 0.50 -3.36 7.76
N VAL A 50 -0.32 -4.18 8.42
CA VAL A 50 -1.59 -3.74 9.02
C VAL A 50 -1.35 -2.64 10.05
N LYS A 51 -0.35 -2.79 10.92
CA LYS A 51 0.03 -1.77 11.91
C LYS A 51 0.42 -0.45 11.23
N LEU A 52 1.28 -0.49 10.20
CA LEU A 52 1.68 0.69 9.43
C LEU A 52 0.48 1.42 8.81
N VAL A 53 -0.42 0.67 8.15
CA VAL A 53 -1.64 1.23 7.54
C VAL A 53 -2.53 1.86 8.60
N GLN A 54 -2.73 1.21 9.76
CA GLN A 54 -3.52 1.76 10.86
C GLN A 54 -2.93 3.05 11.42
N LEU A 55 -1.61 3.11 11.58
CA LEU A 55 -0.89 4.32 12.01
C LEU A 55 -1.06 5.46 10.99
N GLY A 56 -0.82 5.20 9.70
CA GLY A 56 -1.03 6.18 8.63
C GLY A 56 -2.46 6.72 8.60
N THR A 57 -3.45 5.83 8.74
CA THR A 57 -4.87 6.19 8.78
C THR A 57 -5.21 7.03 10.01
N LYS A 58 -4.62 6.73 11.17
CA LYS A 58 -4.77 7.54 12.39
C LYS A 58 -4.22 8.94 12.16
N ILE A 59 -3.03 9.08 11.56
CA ILE A 59 -2.43 10.38 11.28
C ILE A 59 -3.25 11.18 10.26
N SER A 60 -3.78 10.51 9.24
CA SER A 60 -4.61 11.13 8.22
C SER A 60 -5.96 11.65 8.73
N ARG A 61 -6.33 11.38 9.99
CA ARG A 61 -7.50 11.99 10.66
C ARG A 61 -7.26 13.43 11.09
N HIS A 62 -6.00 13.84 11.25
CA HIS A 62 -5.69 15.22 11.59
C HIS A 62 -5.95 16.11 10.38
N SER A 63 -6.77 17.16 10.57
CA SER A 63 -7.13 18.10 9.51
C SER A 63 -5.92 18.78 8.87
N GLU A 64 -4.88 18.98 9.66
CA GLU A 64 -3.62 19.64 9.35
C GLU A 64 -2.67 18.72 8.57
N ALA A 65 -2.92 17.41 8.53
CA ALA A 65 -2.16 16.44 7.75
C ALA A 65 -2.55 16.48 6.27
N VAL A 66 -2.54 17.68 5.67
CA VAL A 66 -3.08 17.96 4.32
C VAL A 66 -2.44 17.05 3.27
N GLU A 67 -1.12 16.90 3.30
CA GLU A 67 -0.39 16.08 2.33
C GLU A 67 -0.70 14.58 2.48
N ALA A 68 -0.72 14.08 3.72
CA ALA A 68 -1.08 12.69 4.00
C ALA A 68 -2.51 12.38 3.53
N ARG A 69 -3.47 13.27 3.81
CA ARG A 69 -4.86 13.15 3.36
C ARG A 69 -4.97 13.16 1.83
N ARG A 70 -4.23 14.05 1.16
CA ARG A 70 -4.22 14.13 -0.31
C ARG A 70 -3.74 12.83 -0.93
N LYS A 71 -2.64 12.26 -0.41
CA LYS A 71 -2.08 10.99 -0.90
C LYS A 71 -2.99 9.81 -0.59
N LEU A 72 -3.59 9.75 0.60
CA LEU A 72 -4.58 8.72 0.94
C LEU A 72 -5.79 8.74 0.01
N LYS A 73 -6.27 9.94 -0.34
CA LYS A 73 -7.34 10.09 -1.34
C LYS A 73 -6.90 9.60 -2.73
N ALA A 74 -5.69 9.95 -3.16
CA ALA A 74 -5.16 9.47 -4.44
C ALA A 74 -5.07 7.94 -4.52
N ILE A 75 -4.70 7.27 -3.40
CA ILE A 75 -4.72 5.81 -3.29
C ILE A 75 -6.15 5.28 -3.48
N ALA A 76 -7.12 5.86 -2.77
CA ALA A 76 -8.52 5.46 -2.85
C ALA A 76 -9.12 5.63 -4.26
N ASP A 77 -8.79 6.73 -4.93
CA ASP A 77 -9.28 7.05 -6.27
C ASP A 77 -8.64 6.15 -7.37
N ALA A 78 -7.45 5.60 -7.11
CA ALA A 78 -6.73 4.74 -8.06
C ALA A 78 -7.22 3.28 -8.07
N THR A 79 -7.88 2.81 -7.00
CA THR A 79 -8.35 1.42 -6.89
C THR A 79 -9.43 1.04 -7.92
N PRO A 80 -10.55 1.79 -8.08
CA PRO A 80 -11.64 1.35 -8.96
C PRO A 80 -11.28 1.21 -10.46
N PRO A 81 -10.44 2.07 -11.06
CA PRO A 81 -10.01 1.91 -12.45
C PRO A 81 -9.31 0.57 -12.75
N LEU A 82 -8.59 -0.01 -11.79
CA LEU A 82 -7.81 -1.23 -11.99
C LEU A 82 -8.68 -2.48 -12.12
N ASP A 83 -9.79 -2.55 -11.38
CA ASP A 83 -10.75 -3.65 -11.51
C ASP A 83 -11.40 -3.67 -12.90
N SER A 84 -11.68 -2.48 -13.44
CA SER A 84 -12.20 -2.34 -14.81
C SER A 84 -11.20 -2.84 -15.84
N VAL A 85 -9.91 -2.50 -15.71
CA VAL A 85 -8.86 -2.98 -16.64
C VAL A 85 -8.73 -4.49 -16.57
N ARG A 86 -8.77 -5.09 -15.38
CA ARG A 86 -8.72 -6.54 -15.19
C ARG A 86 -9.93 -7.23 -15.82
N SER A 87 -11.12 -6.67 -15.67
CA SER A 87 -12.34 -7.17 -16.29
C SER A 87 -12.21 -7.23 -17.82
N VAL A 88 -11.67 -6.17 -18.43
CA VAL A 88 -11.41 -6.13 -19.89
C VAL A 88 -10.41 -7.20 -20.30
N ILE A 89 -9.30 -7.37 -19.57
CA ILE A 89 -8.31 -8.42 -19.83
C ILE A 89 -8.96 -9.81 -19.81
N ASN A 90 -9.76 -10.08 -18.78
CA ASN A 90 -10.40 -11.39 -18.59
C ASN A 90 -11.46 -11.70 -19.65
N THR A 91 -12.14 -10.69 -20.17
CA THR A 91 -13.26 -10.85 -21.12
C THR A 91 -12.84 -10.77 -22.58
N GLN A 92 -11.81 -9.99 -22.91
CA GLN A 92 -11.43 -9.69 -24.31
C GLN A 92 -10.22 -10.46 -24.81
N LEU A 93 -9.36 -10.97 -23.92
CA LEU A 93 -8.13 -11.64 -24.34
C LEU A 93 -8.26 -13.18 -24.34
N ILE A 94 -7.69 -13.80 -25.36
CA ILE A 94 -7.55 -15.26 -25.44
C ILE A 94 -6.60 -15.77 -24.35
N ARG A 95 -6.79 -17.02 -23.92
CA ARG A 95 -6.18 -17.60 -22.71
C ARG A 95 -4.69 -17.28 -22.50
N ASN A 96 -3.81 -17.61 -23.44
CA ASN A 96 -2.37 -17.38 -23.25
C ASN A 96 -2.00 -15.89 -23.17
N THR A 97 -2.66 -15.04 -23.99
CA THR A 97 -2.45 -13.60 -23.97
C THR A 97 -3.00 -12.99 -22.68
N ARG A 98 -4.20 -13.43 -22.25
CA ARG A 98 -4.83 -13.04 -20.99
C ARG A 98 -3.92 -13.33 -19.82
N ASP A 99 -3.38 -14.54 -19.73
CA ASP A 99 -2.57 -14.97 -18.60
C ASP A 99 -1.25 -14.16 -18.55
N CYS A 100 -0.60 -13.94 -19.69
CA CYS A 100 0.61 -13.10 -19.78
C CYS A 100 0.36 -11.63 -19.43
N VAL A 101 -0.70 -11.03 -19.97
CA VAL A 101 -1.06 -9.63 -19.69
C VAL A 101 -1.54 -9.46 -18.24
N GLY A 102 -2.29 -10.43 -17.73
CA GLY A 102 -2.76 -10.46 -16.34
C GLY A 102 -1.60 -10.47 -15.35
N LEU A 103 -0.58 -11.33 -15.56
CA LEU A 103 0.63 -11.35 -14.73
C LEU A 103 1.35 -9.99 -14.72
N ARG A 104 1.53 -9.37 -15.89
CA ARG A 104 2.17 -8.05 -15.99
C ARG A 104 1.36 -6.96 -15.31
N LEU A 105 0.03 -7.01 -15.43
CA LEU A 105 -0.87 -6.10 -14.73
C LEU A 105 -0.75 -6.27 -13.21
N ASP A 106 -0.76 -7.50 -12.70
CA ASP A 106 -0.64 -7.77 -11.27
C ASP A 106 0.70 -7.27 -10.70
N CYS A 107 1.83 -7.52 -11.39
CA CYS A 107 3.13 -6.96 -11.00
C CYS A 107 3.11 -5.43 -11.01
N GLY A 108 2.67 -4.81 -12.11
CA GLY A 108 2.66 -3.35 -12.25
C GLY A 108 1.73 -2.66 -11.25
N HIS A 109 0.55 -3.25 -10.99
CA HIS A 109 -0.36 -2.80 -9.95
C HIS A 109 0.32 -2.86 -8.58
N LEU A 110 0.86 -4.02 -8.20
CA LEU A 110 1.47 -4.19 -6.89
C LEU A 110 2.62 -3.20 -6.66
N SER A 111 3.52 -3.03 -7.65
CA SER A 111 4.61 -2.04 -7.55
C SER A 111 4.11 -0.61 -7.39
N LEU A 112 3.17 -0.17 -8.23
CA LEU A 112 2.66 1.21 -8.17
C LEU A 112 1.88 1.47 -6.88
N PHE A 113 1.11 0.48 -6.43
CA PHE A 113 0.30 0.59 -5.23
C PHE A 113 1.18 0.65 -3.97
N LEU A 114 2.17 -0.24 -3.84
CA LEU A 114 3.13 -0.20 -2.73
C LEU A 114 3.89 1.13 -2.70
N ALA A 115 4.38 1.62 -3.84
CA ALA A 115 5.03 2.93 -3.92
C ALA A 115 4.12 4.09 -3.46
N SER A 116 2.82 3.99 -3.76
CA SER A 116 1.84 5.00 -3.35
C SER A 116 1.59 4.94 -1.85
N VAL A 117 1.46 3.75 -1.28
CA VAL A 117 1.33 3.52 0.16
C VAL A 117 2.57 4.02 0.90
N ASP A 118 3.77 3.68 0.43
CA ASP A 118 5.03 4.20 1.00
C ASP A 118 5.10 5.72 0.96
N GLY A 119 4.75 6.32 -0.19
CA GLY A 119 4.69 7.76 -0.34
C GLY A 119 3.71 8.43 0.61
N TRP A 120 2.60 7.75 0.94
CA TRP A 120 1.62 8.21 1.93
C TRP A 120 2.12 8.06 3.37
N LEU A 121 2.71 6.91 3.73
CA LEU A 121 3.27 6.65 5.07
C LEU A 121 4.38 7.66 5.40
N ARG A 122 5.30 7.91 4.45
CA ARG A 122 6.34 8.94 4.59
C ARG A 122 5.76 10.33 4.85
N SER A 123 4.64 10.69 4.20
CA SER A 123 3.96 11.97 4.49
C SER A 123 3.27 12.01 5.85
N CYS A 124 2.86 10.86 6.39
CA CYS A 124 2.39 10.77 7.78
C CYS A 124 3.54 11.00 8.76
N GLU A 125 4.68 10.37 8.55
CA GLU A 125 5.89 10.53 9.36
C GLU A 125 6.40 11.98 9.35
N GLU A 126 6.51 12.58 8.16
CA GLU A 126 6.90 13.99 8.01
C GLU A 126 5.96 14.93 8.76
N PHE A 127 4.66 14.65 8.73
CA PHE A 127 3.68 15.47 9.46
C PHE A 127 3.92 15.38 10.98
N ILE A 128 4.15 14.19 11.53
CA ILE A 128 4.45 14.02 12.95
C ILE A 128 5.75 14.76 13.32
N LEU A 129 6.79 14.67 12.49
CA LEU A 129 8.06 15.35 12.71
C LEU A 129 7.91 16.88 12.74
N LYS A 130 7.02 17.42 11.91
CA LYS A 130 6.77 18.87 11.78
C LYS A 130 5.82 19.44 12.84
N GLN A 131 5.11 18.60 13.61
CA GLN A 131 4.08 19.04 14.56
C GLN A 131 4.48 18.74 16.02
N PRO A 132 5.06 19.72 16.75
CA PRO A 132 5.48 19.54 18.15
C PRO A 132 4.34 19.13 19.10
N SER A 133 3.10 19.52 18.79
CA SER A 133 1.89 19.20 19.57
C SER A 133 1.39 17.77 19.39
N ILE A 134 1.64 17.16 18.23
CA ILE A 134 1.28 15.76 17.90
C ILE A 134 2.45 14.80 18.18
N ARG A 135 3.64 15.37 18.41
CA ARG A 135 4.85 14.76 18.94
C ARG A 135 4.70 14.28 20.39
N THR A 136 3.54 13.74 20.78
CA THR A 136 3.53 12.75 21.84
C THR A 136 4.44 11.62 21.39
N SER A 137 5.52 11.38 22.14
CA SER A 137 6.58 10.40 21.87
C SER A 137 6.06 9.04 21.36
N SER A 138 4.84 8.68 21.74
CA SER A 138 4.14 7.45 21.34
C SER A 138 3.86 7.26 19.85
N ASN A 139 3.76 8.32 19.02
CA ASN A 139 3.39 8.14 17.60
C ASN A 139 4.62 7.95 16.69
N ILE A 140 5.75 8.62 16.98
CA ILE A 140 6.99 8.44 16.20
C ILE A 140 7.58 7.06 16.48
N SER A 141 7.70 6.70 17.77
CA SER A 141 8.20 5.38 18.16
C SER A 141 7.35 4.27 17.56
N ALA A 142 6.02 4.44 17.50
CA ALA A 142 5.14 3.43 16.90
C ALA A 142 5.39 3.19 15.40
N PHE A 143 5.76 4.22 14.62
CA PHE A 143 6.14 4.02 13.22
C PHE A 143 7.48 3.29 13.12
N GLU A 144 8.49 3.74 13.88
CA GLU A 144 9.81 3.10 13.92
C GLU A 144 9.71 1.63 14.35
N ASP A 145 8.96 1.35 15.43
CA ASP A 145 8.69 0.00 15.94
C ASP A 145 8.02 -0.88 14.87
N ALA A 146 7.01 -0.36 14.17
CA ALA A 146 6.31 -1.12 13.12
C ALA A 146 7.21 -1.43 11.91
N TYR A 147 8.08 -0.51 11.49
CA TYR A 147 9.07 -0.81 10.45
C TYR A 147 10.12 -1.83 10.92
N GLN A 148 10.56 -1.76 12.17
CA GLN A 148 11.50 -2.75 12.73
C GLN A 148 10.85 -4.14 12.80
N GLU A 149 9.59 -4.24 13.22
CA GLU A 149 8.83 -5.49 13.20
C GLU A 149 8.73 -6.04 11.76
N LEU A 150 8.42 -5.18 10.79
CA LEU A 150 8.32 -5.56 9.38
C LEU A 150 9.67 -6.11 8.86
N ILE A 151 10.77 -5.40 9.14
CA ILE A 151 12.12 -5.81 8.73
C ILE A 151 12.49 -7.14 9.38
N ALA A 152 12.24 -7.29 10.68
CA ALA A 152 12.55 -8.51 11.42
C ALA A 152 11.74 -9.70 10.90
N ALA A 153 10.47 -9.51 10.57
CA ALA A 153 9.60 -10.54 10.01
C ALA A 153 10.00 -10.93 8.57
N ALA A 154 10.48 -9.98 7.77
CA ALA A 154 10.88 -10.23 6.38
C ALA A 154 12.30 -10.81 6.23
N ALA A 155 13.21 -10.52 7.17
CA ALA A 155 14.60 -10.92 7.11
C ALA A 155 14.85 -12.42 6.85
N PRO A 156 14.07 -13.38 7.42
CA PRO A 156 14.22 -14.81 7.12
C PRO A 156 13.91 -15.18 5.66
N HIS A 157 13.17 -14.33 4.95
CA HIS A 157 12.62 -14.61 3.61
C HIS A 157 13.35 -13.86 2.50
N THR A 158 14.17 -12.88 2.84
CA THR A 158 15.05 -12.18 1.89
C THR A 158 16.34 -12.96 1.66
N ALA A 159 16.85 -12.97 0.42
CA ALA A 159 18.13 -13.61 0.12
C ALA A 159 19.27 -12.97 0.95
N SER A 160 19.97 -13.83 1.70
CA SER A 160 21.04 -13.51 2.65
C SER A 160 21.96 -12.38 2.19
N GLU A 161 22.23 -11.42 3.11
CA GLU A 161 23.16 -10.28 3.04
C GLU A 161 22.69 -8.99 2.34
N SER A 162 21.47 -8.93 1.82
CA SER A 162 20.93 -7.68 1.26
C SER A 162 20.20 -6.84 2.33
N TYR A 163 20.53 -5.55 2.41
CA TYR A 163 19.85 -4.55 3.25
C TYR A 163 18.33 -4.66 3.05
N VAL A 164 17.58 -4.90 4.13
CA VAL A 164 16.12 -4.89 4.09
C VAL A 164 15.68 -3.42 3.93
N PRO A 165 15.01 -3.05 2.83
CA PRO A 165 14.66 -1.67 2.57
C PRO A 165 13.71 -1.13 3.64
N ASP A 166 13.82 0.16 3.91
CA ASP A 166 12.94 0.91 4.80
C ASP A 166 11.64 1.36 4.08
N ASP A 167 11.31 0.73 2.95
CA ASP A 167 10.08 0.94 2.20
C ASP A 167 9.47 -0.38 1.69
N LEU A 168 8.14 -0.42 1.61
CA LEU A 168 7.36 -1.60 1.25
C LEU A 168 7.63 -2.06 -0.18
N LEU A 169 7.85 -1.14 -1.12
CA LEU A 169 8.20 -1.47 -2.49
C LEU A 169 9.51 -2.26 -2.55
N GLY A 170 10.58 -1.74 -1.93
CA GLY A 170 11.88 -2.40 -1.88
C GLY A 170 11.82 -3.74 -1.14
N LEU A 171 11.00 -3.84 -0.09
CA LEU A 171 10.77 -5.11 0.60
C LEU A 171 10.18 -6.17 -0.33
N PHE A 172 9.12 -5.83 -1.06
CA PHE A 172 8.47 -6.76 -2.00
C PHE A 172 9.36 -7.06 -3.22
N ASP A 173 10.16 -6.09 -3.68
CA ASP A 173 11.21 -6.30 -4.69
C ASP A 173 12.19 -7.40 -4.25
N ASN A 174 12.70 -7.30 -3.01
CA ASN A 174 13.68 -8.24 -2.44
C ASN A 174 13.09 -9.62 -2.13
N LEU A 175 11.78 -9.71 -1.89
CA LEU A 175 11.05 -10.97 -1.76
C LEU A 175 10.77 -11.64 -3.12
N GLY A 176 11.29 -11.08 -4.22
CA GLY A 176 11.32 -11.72 -5.54
C GLY A 176 10.06 -11.53 -6.38
N LEU A 177 9.25 -10.50 -6.10
CA LEU A 177 7.95 -10.28 -6.75
C LEU A 177 8.00 -9.46 -8.05
N ILE A 178 9.00 -8.60 -8.19
CA ILE A 178 9.03 -7.57 -9.24
C ILE A 178 10.15 -7.85 -10.25
N LYS A 179 11.25 -8.48 -9.82
CA LYS A 179 12.16 -9.16 -10.73
C LYS A 179 11.64 -10.58 -10.94
N GLY A 180 10.94 -10.78 -12.07
CA GLY A 180 10.65 -12.13 -12.54
C GLY A 180 11.92 -12.96 -12.47
N HIS A 181 11.88 -14.10 -11.79
CA HIS A 181 13.00 -15.01 -11.65
C HIS A 181 13.59 -15.31 -13.04
N GLY A 182 14.62 -14.56 -13.40
CA GLY A 182 15.52 -14.87 -14.49
C GLY A 182 16.66 -15.64 -13.88
N SER A 183 16.51 -16.96 -13.81
CA SER A 183 17.53 -18.03 -13.97
C SER A 183 16.99 -19.32 -13.36
#